data_AF-A0A9P3B7M6-F1
#
_entry.id   AF-A0A9P3B7M6-F1
#
_cell.length_a   1.000
_cell.length_b   1.000
_cell.length_c   1.000
_cell.angle_alpha   90.00
_cell.angle_beta   90.00
_cell.angle_gamma   90.00
#
_symmetry.space_group_name_H-M   'P 1'
#
loop_
_entity.id
_entity.type
_entity.pdbx_description
1 polymer ?
#
loop_
_entity_poly.entity_id
_entity_poly.type
_entity_poly.pdbx_seq_one_letter_code
_entity_poly.pdbx_strand_id
1 'polypeptide(L)'
;MGLPTLYNSILVFLLFAPAWSNGLARANYSDFCPAGNPEIQVDSTSYTITCDRSYMVPLPIRVRDNATPADCARVCTADPECHGIVWHAGNCWQSNHADATTGTAAGAILLVPGETQEPVPEPVPNCQEQVDAAVATANTNCANQLETQLRNSDEIAANCDYGQTAYIRTIAGVRFRPMDLVTQYRLGECRPSKGSPP
;
A
#
# COMPACT_ATOMS: atom_id res chain seq x y z
N MET A 1 14.22 -42.77 72.73
CA MET A 1 13.10 -42.95 71.78
C MET A 1 12.68 -41.56 71.36
N GLY A 2 13.07 -41.14 70.16
CA GLY A 2 12.87 -39.79 69.65
C GLY A 2 12.30 -39.85 68.24
N LEU A 3 11.39 -38.93 67.94
CA LEU A 3 10.93 -38.62 66.59
C LEU A 3 10.90 -37.09 66.48
N PRO A 4 11.68 -36.48 65.56
CA PRO A 4 11.68 -35.05 65.37
C PRO A 4 10.55 -34.63 64.41
N THR A 5 9.89 -33.54 64.77
CA THR A 5 8.88 -32.81 64.01
C THR A 5 9.50 -32.09 62.80
N LEU A 6 9.15 -32.53 61.59
CA LEU A 6 9.45 -31.84 60.34
C LEU A 6 8.19 -31.12 59.85
N TYR A 7 7.94 -29.89 60.28
CA TYR A 7 6.87 -29.06 59.71
C TYR A 7 7.18 -27.57 59.88
N ASN A 8 8.21 -27.07 59.20
CA ASN A 8 8.46 -25.62 59.14
C ASN A 8 9.52 -25.26 58.08
N SER A 9 9.18 -25.27 56.77
CA SER A 9 10.07 -24.66 55.73
C SER A 9 9.46 -24.59 54.30
N ILE A 10 8.20 -24.18 54.11
CA ILE A 10 7.68 -23.90 52.75
C ILE A 10 6.90 -22.57 52.67
N LEU A 11 7.13 -21.62 53.58
CA LEU A 11 6.35 -20.35 53.65
C LEU A 11 7.19 -19.06 53.50
N VAL A 12 8.40 -19.14 52.93
CA VAL A 12 9.31 -17.98 52.78
C VAL A 12 9.77 -17.74 51.31
N PHE A 13 9.05 -18.25 50.31
CA PHE A 13 9.40 -18.02 48.89
C PHE A 13 8.37 -17.20 48.09
N LEU A 14 7.31 -16.69 48.71
CA LEU A 14 6.25 -15.94 48.00
C LEU A 14 6.30 -14.41 48.17
N LEU A 15 7.35 -13.84 48.77
CA LEU A 15 7.50 -12.38 48.93
C LEU A 15 8.46 -11.73 47.92
N PHE A 16 8.95 -12.47 46.92
CA PHE A 16 9.91 -11.99 45.92
C PHE A 16 9.41 -12.08 44.47
N ALA A 17 8.13 -11.80 44.23
CA ALA A 17 7.65 -11.44 42.90
C ALA A 17 6.42 -10.52 43.01
N PRO A 18 6.22 -9.47 42.18
CA PRO A 18 7.10 -8.91 41.15
C PRO A 18 7.19 -7.37 41.23
N ALA A 19 8.35 -6.81 41.58
CA ALA A 19 8.63 -5.39 41.32
C ALA A 19 8.85 -5.08 39.82
N TRP A 20 8.78 -6.10 38.96
CA TRP A 20 9.21 -6.04 37.56
C TRP A 20 8.09 -5.58 36.61
N SER A 21 6.82 -5.78 36.96
CA SER A 21 5.68 -5.36 36.14
C SER A 21 5.58 -3.83 36.01
N ASN A 22 6.00 -3.10 37.05
CA ASN A 22 6.03 -1.64 37.01
C ASN A 22 7.13 -1.08 36.10
N GLY A 23 8.20 -1.86 35.86
CA GLY A 23 9.33 -1.42 35.03
C GLY A 23 8.92 -1.22 33.57
N LEU A 24 8.17 -2.18 33.01
CA LEU A 24 7.71 -2.14 31.62
C LEU A 24 6.70 -1.02 31.37
N ALA A 25 5.74 -0.83 32.28
CA ALA A 25 4.80 0.28 32.19
C ALA A 25 5.54 1.63 32.23
N ARG A 26 6.54 1.78 33.11
CA ARG A 26 7.29 3.03 33.21
C ARG A 26 8.12 3.32 31.95
N ALA A 27 8.74 2.30 31.35
CA ALA A 27 9.50 2.45 30.11
C ALA A 27 8.59 2.88 28.95
N ASN A 28 7.47 2.18 28.77
CA ASN A 28 6.47 2.56 27.75
C ASN A 28 5.94 3.97 27.95
N TYR A 29 5.75 4.41 29.20
CA TYR A 29 5.33 5.77 29.48
C TYR A 29 6.38 6.81 29.04
N SER A 30 7.64 6.61 29.40
CA SER A 30 8.71 7.57 29.04
C SER A 30 8.94 7.67 27.54
N ASP A 31 8.71 6.61 26.79
CA ASP A 31 8.91 6.59 25.33
C ASP A 31 7.86 7.44 24.59
N PHE A 32 6.63 7.50 25.11
CA PHE A 32 5.50 8.23 24.51
C PHE A 32 5.31 9.63 25.10
N CYS A 33 5.86 9.88 26.28
CA CYS A 33 5.76 11.15 27.00
C CYS A 33 7.12 11.82 27.26
N PRO A 34 7.96 12.07 26.23
CA PRO A 34 9.04 13.03 26.37
C PRO A 34 8.42 14.44 26.55
N ALA A 35 9.13 15.37 27.20
CA ALA A 35 8.59 16.70 27.51
C ALA A 35 7.92 17.38 26.29
N GLY A 36 6.58 17.33 26.22
CA GLY A 36 5.79 17.79 25.08
C GLY A 36 4.53 16.94 24.84
N ASN A 37 3.67 17.38 23.93
CA ASN A 37 2.52 16.61 23.42
C ASN A 37 2.83 16.19 21.98
N PRO A 38 3.53 15.07 21.76
CA PRO A 38 3.90 14.66 20.41
C PRO A 38 2.69 14.11 19.64
N GLU A 39 2.72 14.31 18.32
CA GLU A 39 1.91 13.52 17.38
C GLU A 39 2.73 12.28 17.00
N ILE A 40 2.11 11.10 17.03
CA ILE A 40 2.73 9.85 16.57
C ILE A 40 1.92 9.27 15.43
N GLN A 41 2.56 8.52 14.53
CA GLN A 41 1.83 7.65 13.61
C GLN A 41 1.86 6.22 14.10
N VAL A 42 0.69 5.59 14.14
CA VAL A 42 0.54 4.15 14.34
C VAL A 42 -0.13 3.60 13.11
N ASP A 43 0.59 2.76 12.38
CA ASP A 43 0.22 2.28 11.05
C ASP A 43 0.01 3.44 10.05
N SER A 44 -1.24 3.78 9.72
CA SER A 44 -1.60 4.91 8.83
C SER A 44 -2.38 6.02 9.53
N THR A 45 -2.61 5.90 10.85
CA THR A 45 -3.39 6.87 11.63
C THR A 45 -2.44 7.72 12.47
N SER A 46 -2.55 9.06 12.35
CA SER A 46 -1.88 9.94 13.30
C SER A 46 -2.66 10.04 14.60
N TYR A 47 -1.96 10.13 15.71
CA TYR A 47 -2.52 10.23 17.05
C TYR A 47 -1.92 11.42 17.77
N THR A 48 -2.78 12.28 18.33
CA THR A 48 -2.37 13.30 19.28
C THR A 48 -2.23 12.66 20.66
N ILE A 49 -1.03 12.73 21.24
CA ILE A 49 -0.77 12.22 22.58
C ILE A 49 -0.89 13.35 23.60
N THR A 50 -1.62 13.08 24.68
CA THR A 50 -1.61 13.93 25.88
C THR A 50 -1.27 13.11 27.11
N CYS A 51 -0.17 13.48 27.77
CA CYS A 51 0.36 12.80 28.95
C CYS A 51 -0.36 13.24 30.24
N ASP A 52 -0.37 12.36 31.23
CA ASP A 52 -1.02 12.53 32.52
C ASP A 52 -2.51 12.91 32.40
N ARG A 53 -3.19 12.39 31.36
CA ARG A 53 -4.60 12.66 31.06
C ARG A 53 -5.40 11.38 30.84
N SER A 54 -6.65 11.42 31.26
CA SER A 54 -7.65 10.38 31.02
C SER A 54 -9.02 11.02 30.81
N TYR A 55 -9.93 10.30 30.16
CA TYR A 55 -11.36 10.61 30.20
C TYR A 55 -11.93 10.38 31.59
N MET A 56 -12.76 11.31 32.06
CA MET A 56 -13.42 11.25 33.37
C MET A 56 -14.92 11.03 33.25
N VAL A 57 -15.58 11.73 32.31
CA VAL A 57 -17.03 11.64 32.10
C VAL A 57 -17.35 11.73 30.60
N PRO A 58 -18.04 10.73 30.02
CA PRO A 58 -18.29 9.41 30.61
C PRO A 58 -16.98 8.62 30.83
N LEU A 59 -17.03 7.64 31.73
CA LEU A 59 -15.84 6.82 32.04
C LEU A 59 -15.52 5.90 30.86
N PRO A 60 -14.23 5.78 30.48
CA PRO A 60 -13.83 4.87 29.41
C PRO A 60 -13.97 3.41 29.85
N ILE A 61 -14.24 2.53 28.90
CA ILE A 61 -14.38 1.08 29.12
C ILE A 61 -13.05 0.37 28.91
N ARG A 62 -12.72 -0.59 29.76
CA ARG A 62 -11.50 -1.40 29.59
C ARG A 62 -11.68 -2.38 28.44
N VAL A 63 -10.83 -2.31 27.43
CA VAL A 63 -10.93 -3.14 26.21
C VAL A 63 -9.77 -4.11 26.04
N ARG A 64 -8.60 -3.84 26.64
CA ARG A 64 -7.42 -4.70 26.49
C ARG A 64 -6.46 -4.59 27.69
N ASP A 65 -5.78 -5.69 27.96
CA ASP A 65 -4.83 -5.85 29.06
C ASP A 65 -3.44 -6.20 28.56
N ASN A 66 -2.43 -5.91 29.39
CA ASN A 66 -1.02 -6.16 29.12
C ASN A 66 -0.56 -5.68 27.72
N ALA A 67 -1.00 -4.47 27.37
CA ALA A 67 -0.77 -3.83 26.08
C ALA A 67 0.24 -2.68 26.19
N THR A 68 0.92 -2.36 25.10
CA THR A 68 1.67 -1.12 24.96
C THR A 68 0.75 0.03 24.53
N PRO A 69 1.17 1.31 24.62
CA PRO A 69 0.38 2.43 24.10
C PRO A 69 0.06 2.29 22.59
N ALA A 70 1.02 1.81 21.78
CA ALA A 70 0.81 1.53 20.36
C ALA A 70 -0.20 0.40 20.13
N ASP A 71 -0.23 -0.63 20.98
CA ASP A 71 -1.26 -1.67 20.92
C ASP A 71 -2.67 -1.10 21.19
N CYS A 72 -2.79 -0.14 22.11
CA CYS A 72 -4.06 0.54 22.36
C CYS A 72 -4.48 1.39 21.15
N ALA A 73 -3.56 2.14 20.55
CA ALA A 73 -3.84 2.89 19.33
C ALA A 73 -4.39 1.97 18.23
N ARG A 74 -3.78 0.81 18.00
CA ARG A 74 -4.31 -0.17 17.03
C ARG A 74 -5.70 -0.70 17.37
N VAL A 75 -6.00 -0.90 18.66
CA VAL A 75 -7.36 -1.27 19.10
C VAL A 75 -8.36 -0.17 18.75
N CYS A 76 -8.00 1.10 18.97
CA CYS A 76 -8.83 2.24 18.63
C CYS A 76 -9.02 2.38 17.11
N THR A 77 -7.96 2.26 16.30
CA THR A 77 -8.05 2.32 14.83
C THR A 77 -8.95 1.21 14.25
N ALA A 78 -8.98 0.04 14.89
CA ALA A 78 -9.81 -1.07 14.45
C ALA A 78 -11.31 -0.86 14.73
N ASP A 79 -11.67 0.07 15.61
CA ASP A 79 -13.04 0.36 16.00
C ASP A 79 -13.48 1.74 15.47
N PRO A 80 -14.41 1.81 14.50
CA PRO A 80 -14.86 3.08 13.93
C PRO A 80 -15.63 3.96 14.94
N GLU A 81 -16.10 3.41 16.06
CA GLU A 81 -16.74 4.19 17.13
C GLU A 81 -15.74 4.72 18.15
N CYS A 82 -14.45 4.36 18.06
CA CYS A 82 -13.43 4.84 18.99
C CYS A 82 -13.18 6.35 18.78
N HIS A 83 -13.57 7.15 19.77
CA HIS A 83 -13.23 8.57 19.81
C HIS A 83 -11.83 8.81 20.39
N GLY A 84 -11.38 7.94 21.29
CA GLY A 84 -10.03 7.97 21.81
C GLY A 84 -9.80 6.85 22.81
N ILE A 85 -8.53 6.63 23.14
CA ILE A 85 -8.13 5.55 24.03
C ILE A 85 -7.10 6.02 25.04
N VAL A 86 -7.23 5.56 26.28
CA VAL A 86 -6.31 5.85 27.38
C VAL A 86 -5.50 4.60 27.67
N TRP A 87 -4.18 4.70 27.63
CA TRP A 87 -3.30 3.68 28.14
C TRP A 87 -2.89 4.02 29.59
N HIS A 88 -3.03 3.07 30.51
CA HIS A 88 -2.58 3.23 31.89
C HIS A 88 -2.16 1.89 32.50
N ALA A 89 -0.92 1.83 33.00
CA ALA A 89 -0.35 0.64 33.66
C ALA A 89 -0.52 -0.66 32.86
N GLY A 90 -0.35 -0.59 31.54
CA GLY A 90 -0.48 -1.74 30.64
C GLY A 90 -1.91 -2.09 30.23
N ASN A 91 -2.91 -1.27 30.56
CA ASN A 91 -4.31 -1.49 30.17
C ASN A 91 -4.79 -0.40 29.22
N CYS A 92 -5.65 -0.78 28.27
CA CYS A 92 -6.32 0.11 27.32
C CYS A 92 -7.75 0.38 27.78
N TRP A 93 -8.12 1.65 27.85
CA TRP A 93 -9.44 2.13 28.21
C TRP A 93 -10.00 3.01 27.08
N GLN A 94 -11.03 2.53 26.39
CA GLN A 94 -11.59 3.17 25.21
C GLN A 94 -12.78 4.05 25.56
N SER A 95 -12.89 5.20 24.90
CA SER A 95 -14.08 6.04 24.89
C SER A 95 -14.64 6.13 23.47
N ASN A 96 -15.96 5.98 23.33
CA ASN A 96 -16.71 6.22 22.11
C ASN A 96 -17.50 7.54 22.15
N HIS A 97 -17.23 8.38 23.15
CA HIS A 97 -17.95 9.63 23.39
C HIS A 97 -17.12 10.83 22.95
N ALA A 98 -17.58 11.53 21.91
CA ALA A 98 -16.95 12.75 21.40
C ALA A 98 -17.05 13.95 22.36
N ASP A 99 -18.00 13.91 23.29
CA ASP A 99 -18.22 14.90 24.34
C ASP A 99 -17.50 14.55 25.66
N ALA A 100 -16.64 13.54 25.65
CA ALA A 100 -15.95 13.09 26.86
C ALA A 100 -15.01 14.18 27.41
N THR A 101 -15.18 14.48 28.70
CA THR A 101 -14.33 15.43 29.43
C THR A 101 -13.04 14.75 29.88
N THR A 102 -11.92 15.45 29.71
CA THR A 102 -10.61 14.98 30.14
C THR A 102 -10.22 15.61 31.46
N GLY A 103 -9.45 14.87 32.27
CA GLY A 103 -8.84 15.40 33.48
C GLY A 103 -7.51 14.74 33.79
N THR A 104 -6.86 15.22 34.85
CA THR A 104 -5.52 14.77 35.22
C THR A 104 -5.55 13.35 35.79
N ALA A 105 -4.70 12.48 35.26
CA ALA A 105 -4.51 11.11 35.72
C ALA A 105 -3.03 10.74 35.57
N ALA A 106 -2.29 10.76 36.68
CA ALA A 106 -0.85 10.57 36.66
C ALA A 106 -0.46 9.20 36.08
N GLY A 107 0.46 9.18 35.11
CA GLY A 107 0.93 7.97 34.43
C GLY A 107 -0.02 7.43 33.35
N ALA A 108 -1.13 8.12 33.08
CA ALA A 108 -2.02 7.81 31.97
C ALA A 108 -1.59 8.54 30.70
N ILE A 109 -1.82 7.91 29.54
CA ILE A 109 -1.56 8.48 28.23
C ILE A 109 -2.88 8.48 27.48
N LEU A 110 -3.39 9.66 27.15
CA LEU A 110 -4.54 9.82 26.28
C LEU A 110 -4.08 9.89 24.83
N LEU A 111 -4.56 8.96 24.00
CA LEU A 111 -4.34 8.93 22.56
C LEU A 111 -5.66 9.24 21.86
N VAL A 112 -5.69 10.34 21.11
CA VAL A 112 -6.84 10.73 20.29
C VAL A 112 -6.44 10.58 18.83
N PRO A 113 -7.14 9.75 18.02
CA PRO A 113 -6.88 9.67 16.60
C PRO A 113 -7.10 11.06 15.99
N GLY A 114 -6.14 11.51 15.19
CA GLY A 114 -6.31 12.69 14.36
C GLY A 114 -7.41 12.46 13.33
N GLU A 115 -7.84 13.54 12.67
CA GLU A 115 -8.64 13.37 11.45
C GLU A 115 -7.84 12.48 10.51
N THR A 116 -8.44 11.38 10.06
CA THR A 116 -7.89 10.59 8.97
C THR A 116 -7.64 11.58 7.85
N GLN A 117 -6.36 11.88 7.57
CA GLN A 117 -6.06 12.64 6.38
C GLN A 117 -6.61 11.80 5.25
N GLU A 118 -7.70 12.27 4.64
CA GLU A 118 -8.15 11.73 3.37
C GLU A 118 -6.89 11.71 2.52
N PRO A 119 -6.44 10.54 2.05
CA PRO A 119 -5.15 10.39 1.42
C PRO A 119 -5.06 11.51 0.40
N VAL A 120 -4.12 12.44 0.62
CA VAL A 120 -3.96 13.61 -0.24
C VAL A 120 -3.97 13.01 -1.64
N PRO A 121 -5.01 13.27 -2.46
CA PRO A 121 -5.22 12.51 -3.67
C PRO A 121 -3.90 12.56 -4.41
N GLU A 122 -3.29 11.39 -4.63
CA GLU A 122 -2.01 11.31 -5.32
C GLU A 122 -2.10 12.27 -6.49
N PRO A 123 -1.11 13.18 -6.67
CA PRO A 123 -1.20 14.22 -7.69
C PRO A 123 -1.56 13.52 -8.98
N VAL A 124 -2.82 13.72 -9.42
CA VAL A 124 -3.38 12.94 -10.52
C VAL A 124 -2.41 13.17 -11.68
N PRO A 125 -1.71 12.14 -12.17
CA PRO A 125 -0.69 12.34 -13.19
C PRO A 125 -1.39 13.06 -14.32
N ASN A 126 -0.87 14.23 -14.69
CA ASN A 126 -1.54 15.14 -15.60
C ASN A 126 -2.09 14.31 -16.77
N CYS A 127 -3.41 14.35 -17.00
CA CYS A 127 -4.03 13.60 -18.09
C CYS A 127 -3.29 13.84 -19.42
N GLN A 128 -2.69 15.02 -19.59
CA GLN A 128 -1.84 15.35 -20.72
C GLN A 128 -0.57 14.48 -20.79
N GLU A 129 0.14 14.28 -19.68
CA GLU A 129 1.35 13.45 -19.64
C GLU A 129 1.04 11.98 -19.93
N GLN A 130 -0.10 11.49 -19.45
CA GLN A 130 -0.57 10.13 -19.76
C GLN A 130 -0.95 9.98 -21.25
N VAL A 131 -1.62 10.99 -21.83
CA VAL A 131 -1.95 11.02 -23.26
C VAL A 131 -0.67 11.08 -24.10
N ASP A 132 0.29 11.92 -23.75
CA ASP A 132 1.54 12.08 -24.49
C ASP A 132 2.37 10.78 -24.46
N ALA A 133 2.42 10.09 -23.30
CA ALA A 133 3.08 8.79 -23.17
C ALA A 133 2.39 7.71 -24.01
N ALA A 134 1.05 7.68 -24.03
CA ALA A 134 0.27 6.74 -24.83
C ALA A 134 0.48 6.97 -26.33
N VAL A 135 0.51 8.23 -26.78
CA VAL A 135 0.77 8.61 -28.18
C VAL A 135 2.18 8.22 -28.60
N ALA A 136 3.20 8.48 -27.77
CA ALA A 136 4.57 8.08 -28.06
C ALA A 136 4.72 6.56 -28.21
N THR A 137 4.04 5.81 -27.34
CA THR A 137 4.01 4.33 -27.39
C THR A 137 3.33 3.83 -28.67
N ALA A 138 2.19 4.40 -29.04
CA ALA A 138 1.47 4.04 -30.25
C ALA A 138 2.28 4.32 -31.52
N ASN A 139 2.98 5.47 -31.58
CA ASN A 139 3.84 5.83 -32.71
C ASN A 139 5.00 4.83 -32.87
N THR A 140 5.61 4.42 -31.77
CA THR A 140 6.72 3.44 -31.77
C THR A 140 6.25 2.07 -32.27
N ASN A 141 5.09 1.62 -31.79
CA ASN A 141 4.52 0.34 -32.22
C ASN A 141 4.15 0.34 -33.72
N CYS A 142 3.62 1.46 -34.22
CA CYS A 142 3.29 1.62 -35.64
C CYS A 142 4.53 1.56 -36.54
N ALA A 143 5.61 2.25 -36.16
CA ALA A 143 6.88 2.21 -36.89
C ALA A 143 7.46 0.77 -36.97
N ASN A 144 7.48 0.05 -35.85
CA ASN A 144 7.98 -1.33 -35.79
C ASN A 144 7.14 -2.29 -36.64
N GLN A 145 5.81 -2.11 -36.67
CA GLN A 145 4.93 -2.89 -37.53
C GLN A 145 5.19 -2.62 -39.01
N LEU A 146 5.40 -1.37 -39.40
CA LEU A 146 5.70 -0.99 -40.79
C LEU A 146 7.03 -1.60 -41.26
N GLU A 147 8.09 -1.53 -40.45
CA GLU A 147 9.37 -2.15 -40.78
C GLU A 147 9.25 -3.67 -40.94
N THR A 148 8.45 -4.32 -40.08
CA THR A 148 8.18 -5.76 -40.17
C THR A 148 7.46 -6.10 -41.47
N GLN A 149 6.47 -5.30 -41.89
CA GLN A 149 5.76 -5.49 -43.15
C GLN A 149 6.67 -5.33 -44.38
N LEU A 150 7.55 -4.32 -44.37
CA LEU A 150 8.53 -4.10 -45.45
C LEU A 150 9.50 -5.28 -45.57
N ARG A 151 10.06 -5.74 -44.44
CA ARG A 151 10.97 -6.90 -44.43
C ARG A 151 10.29 -8.17 -44.95
N ASN A 152 9.05 -8.41 -44.53
CA ASN A 152 8.28 -9.57 -45.01
C ASN A 152 7.98 -9.47 -46.52
N SER A 153 7.72 -8.26 -47.05
CA SER A 153 7.53 -8.04 -48.48
C SER A 153 8.79 -8.34 -49.28
N ASP A 154 9.97 -7.94 -48.79
CA ASP A 154 11.26 -8.22 -49.44
C ASP A 154 11.59 -9.71 -49.44
N GLU A 155 11.27 -10.42 -48.35
CA GLU A 155 11.43 -11.88 -48.27
C GLU A 155 10.52 -12.62 -49.26
N ILE A 156 9.27 -12.17 -49.42
CA ILE A 156 8.35 -12.69 -50.44
C ILE A 156 8.91 -12.42 -51.84
N ALA A 157 9.40 -11.20 -52.12
CA ALA A 157 9.98 -10.86 -53.41
C ALA A 157 11.23 -11.67 -53.75
N ALA A 158 12.09 -11.96 -52.77
CA ALA A 158 13.29 -12.78 -52.95
C ALA A 158 12.95 -14.27 -53.18
N ASN A 159 11.90 -14.78 -52.53
CA ASN A 159 11.42 -16.15 -52.74
C ASN A 159 10.61 -16.31 -54.03
N CYS A 160 10.10 -15.22 -54.60
CA CYS A 160 9.53 -15.20 -55.94
C CYS A 160 10.64 -15.15 -57.02
N ASP A 161 11.54 -16.13 -57.01
CA ASP A 161 12.44 -16.43 -58.13
C ASP A 161 11.64 -17.16 -59.23
N TYR A 162 10.84 -16.40 -59.97
CA TYR A 162 10.20 -16.88 -61.20
C TYR A 162 10.34 -15.82 -62.30
N GLY A 163 11.50 -15.82 -62.95
CA GLY A 163 11.64 -15.76 -64.42
C GLY A 163 10.67 -14.89 -65.24
N GLN A 164 10.30 -13.69 -64.79
CA GLN A 164 9.66 -12.68 -65.65
C GLN A 164 10.28 -11.31 -65.40
N THR A 165 11.45 -11.10 -66.01
CA THR A 165 11.80 -9.80 -66.57
C THR A 165 10.69 -9.34 -67.52
N ALA A 166 9.80 -8.48 -67.05
CA ALA A 166 9.42 -7.25 -67.74
C ALA A 166 8.21 -6.60 -67.05
N TYR A 167 8.29 -5.27 -66.94
CA TYR A 167 7.13 -4.39 -67.03
C TYR A 167 6.38 -4.00 -65.75
N ILE A 168 7.04 -3.42 -64.75
CA ILE A 168 6.42 -2.31 -64.01
C ILE A 168 7.45 -1.20 -63.80
N ARG A 169 7.49 -0.28 -64.78
CA ARG A 169 8.16 1.01 -64.67
C ARG A 169 7.08 2.06 -64.40
N THR A 170 7.27 2.86 -63.36
CA THR A 170 6.69 4.21 -63.17
C THR A 170 5.28 4.30 -62.59
N ILE A 171 5.19 4.53 -61.28
CA ILE A 171 4.20 5.47 -60.71
C ILE A 171 4.98 6.47 -59.84
N ALA A 172 5.86 7.25 -60.49
CA ALA A 172 6.38 8.46 -59.89
C ALA A 172 5.32 9.56 -60.10
N GLY A 173 4.56 9.91 -59.06
CA GLY A 173 3.69 11.09 -59.13
C GLY A 173 2.45 11.16 -58.22
N VAL A 174 2.13 10.14 -57.41
CA VAL A 174 0.94 10.21 -56.55
C VAL A 174 1.33 10.75 -55.17
N ARG A 175 1.04 12.04 -54.92
CA ARG A 175 0.97 12.59 -53.56
C ARG A 175 -0.23 11.97 -52.86
N PHE A 176 0.01 11.02 -51.96
CA PHE A 176 -1.01 10.51 -51.06
C PHE A 176 -1.31 11.55 -49.97
N ARG A 177 -2.57 11.96 -49.84
CA ARG A 177 -3.05 12.64 -48.63
C ARG A 177 -3.38 11.58 -47.58
N PRO A 178 -3.08 11.82 -46.29
CA PRO A 178 -3.44 10.89 -45.23
C PRO A 178 -4.92 11.08 -44.91
N MET A 179 -5.75 10.15 -45.38
CA MET A 179 -7.09 9.76 -44.90
C MET A 179 -7.83 9.16 -46.11
N ASP A 180 -8.42 7.99 -45.91
CA ASP A 180 -9.05 7.11 -46.91
C ASP A 180 -8.10 6.21 -47.72
N LEU A 181 -7.63 5.13 -47.07
CA LEU A 181 -7.19 3.91 -47.79
C LEU A 181 -7.72 2.66 -47.08
N VAL A 182 -9.01 2.40 -47.27
CA VAL A 182 -9.52 1.02 -47.31
C VAL A 182 -9.67 0.67 -48.79
N THR A 183 -8.53 0.48 -49.47
CA THR A 183 -8.53 -0.09 -50.81
C THR A 183 -7.99 -1.51 -50.69
N GLN A 184 -8.91 -2.48 -50.80
CA GLN A 184 -8.63 -3.91 -50.89
C GLN A 184 -7.65 -4.17 -52.04
N TYR A 185 -6.36 -4.28 -51.74
CA TYR A 185 -5.44 -4.98 -52.62
C TYR A 185 -5.77 -6.47 -52.53
N ARG A 186 -6.51 -6.98 -53.52
CA ARG A 186 -6.55 -8.42 -53.79
C ARG A 186 -5.14 -8.83 -54.22
N LEU A 187 -4.40 -9.44 -53.29
CA LEU A 187 -3.23 -10.23 -53.61
C LEU A 187 -3.65 -11.27 -54.65
N GLY A 188 -3.14 -11.14 -55.87
CA GLY A 188 -3.24 -12.20 -56.87
C GLY A 188 -2.58 -13.45 -56.31
N GLU A 189 -3.32 -14.56 -56.30
CA GLU A 189 -2.85 -15.83 -55.77
C GLU A 189 -1.57 -16.27 -56.51
N CYS A 190 -0.45 -16.33 -55.80
CA CYS A 190 0.78 -16.97 -56.27
C CYS A 190 0.50 -18.46 -56.43
N ARG A 191 0.22 -18.92 -57.67
CA ARG A 191 0.16 -20.36 -57.95
C ARG A 191 1.59 -20.92 -58.00
N PRO A 192 1.90 -21.98 -57.23
CA PRO A 192 3.16 -22.68 -57.38
C PRO A 192 3.23 -23.28 -58.79
N SER A 193 4.31 -22.97 -59.49
CA SER A 193 4.65 -23.60 -60.77
C SER A 193 4.89 -25.10 -60.54
N LYS A 194 4.09 -25.93 -61.23
CA LYS A 194 4.25 -27.38 -61.21
C LYS A 194 5.54 -27.72 -61.94
N GLY A 195 6.54 -28.16 -61.17
CA GLY A 195 7.79 -28.70 -61.70
C GLY A 195 7.53 -29.89 -62.63
N SER A 196 8.27 -29.89 -63.74
CA SER A 196 8.31 -30.93 -64.76
C SER A 196 8.73 -32.30 -64.21
N PRO A 197 8.20 -33.40 -64.74
CA PRO A 197 8.65 -34.74 -64.39
C PRO A 197 10.02 -35.07 -65.01
N PRO A 198 10.80 -35.97 -64.39
CA PRO A 198 11.99 -36.58 -65.00
C PRO A 198 11.63 -37.55 -66.14
#